data_AF-A0A9Q1E4B5-F1
#
_entry.id   AF-A0A9Q1E4B5-F1
#
_cell.length_a   1.000
_cell.length_b   1.000
_cell.length_c   1.000
_cell.angle_alpha   90.00
_cell.angle_beta   90.00
_cell.angle_gamma   90.00
#
_symmetry.space_group_name_H-M   'P 1'
#
loop_
_entity.id
_entity.type
_entity.pdbx_description
1 polymer ?
#
loop_
_entity_poly.entity_id
_entity_poly.type
_entity_poly.pdbx_seq_one_letter_code
_entity_poly.pdbx_strand_id
1 'polypeptide(L)'
;MRRGMVLLEAGSRLGHHGARQGRWRCPAQPEEVWEGLEKALERVEKRRVPLDILMHIATAQALLAGMKCQYTFYKEAAKRYLIAVEKYQSSDEDERHATKTGTDPKVSSAVRGLCIGMRFPQPEHVMDLIHASVECGRMTHTYPTGFLGCLCMALFSSYAVQGKPVSQWGRLMLGALPIAEQYCQRKIDFFTDYSENWFYFETKWQLYLQQRKIDREGCDDPFFPENYDSSERNKLYRHWCTASPGKQKGVELTLMVYDALLGAAGDWTELCQWAMCHGGDSEQTGCMAGCLYGLLYGSLGVPSTFLLNLGLKDLMERLAEALYSAANQERPQLGDDPVSSTDDPVSSGEFSAGLWQAVKRLSCKRANDEINTLLNYTALLEQGVASWQDSGRQRRKMRRGRCKGTDPPSQPHPSRFQLLRQKGAL
;
A
#
# COMPACT_ATOMS: atom_id res chain seq x y z
N MET A 1 14.11 -3.79 8.47
CA MET A 1 12.84 -4.56 8.30
C MET A 1 12.09 -4.80 9.60
N ARG A 2 12.66 -5.44 10.64
CA ARG A 2 11.97 -5.65 11.94
C ARG A 2 11.29 -4.39 12.48
N ARG A 3 12.05 -3.30 12.57
CA ARG A 3 11.53 -2.00 13.04
C ARG A 3 10.43 -1.43 12.16
N GLY A 4 10.51 -1.58 10.83
CA GLY A 4 9.42 -1.19 9.93
C GLY A 4 8.11 -1.92 10.24
N MET A 5 8.14 -3.25 10.35
CA MET A 5 6.92 -4.03 10.65
C MET A 5 6.34 -3.70 12.04
N VAL A 6 7.18 -3.47 13.04
CA VAL A 6 6.72 -3.11 14.40
C VAL A 6 6.16 -1.69 14.45
N LEU A 7 6.86 -0.71 13.85
CA LEU A 7 6.41 0.68 13.83
C LEU A 7 5.17 0.91 12.96
N LEU A 8 4.80 -0.04 12.10
CA LEU A 8 3.50 -0.05 11.43
C LEU A 8 2.34 -0.15 12.44
N GLU A 9 2.39 -1.11 13.37
CA GLU A 9 1.38 -1.24 14.43
C GLU A 9 1.40 -0.01 15.34
N ALA A 10 2.60 0.46 15.68
CA ALA A 10 2.80 1.63 16.52
C ALA A 10 2.14 2.87 15.88
N GLY A 11 2.45 3.17 14.61
CA GLY A 11 1.86 4.30 13.89
C GLY A 11 0.34 4.21 13.75
N SER A 12 -0.22 3.01 13.55
CA SER A 12 -1.67 2.79 13.56
C SER A 12 -2.32 3.22 14.87
N ARG A 13 -1.75 2.81 16.02
CA ARG A 13 -2.29 3.13 17.34
C ARG A 13 -2.28 4.64 17.60
N LEU A 14 -1.19 5.31 17.25
CA LEU A 14 -1.08 6.76 17.38
C LEU A 14 -2.07 7.48 16.49
N GLY A 15 -2.18 7.04 15.23
CA GLY A 15 -3.13 7.56 14.26
C GLY A 15 -4.58 7.49 14.76
N HIS A 16 -4.98 6.33 15.29
CA HIS A 16 -6.31 6.13 15.86
C HIS A 16 -6.58 6.98 17.10
N HIS A 17 -5.59 7.09 17.99
CA HIS A 17 -5.69 7.93 19.17
C HIS A 17 -5.87 9.41 18.79
N GLY A 18 -5.07 9.89 17.84
CA GLY A 18 -5.15 11.24 17.28
C GLY A 18 -6.54 11.57 16.73
N ALA A 19 -7.14 10.62 16.00
CA ALA A 19 -8.50 10.78 15.46
C ALA A 19 -9.58 10.87 16.56
N ARG A 20 -9.51 10.01 17.59
CA ARG A 20 -10.54 9.94 18.65
C ARG A 20 -10.54 11.11 19.61
N GLN A 21 -9.37 11.68 19.93
CA GLN A 21 -9.31 12.81 20.84
C GLN A 21 -9.84 14.12 20.23
N GLY A 22 -10.32 14.11 18.98
CA GLY A 22 -10.69 15.34 18.29
C GLY A 22 -9.48 16.26 18.08
N ARG A 23 -8.25 15.73 18.23
CA ARG A 23 -6.97 16.36 17.88
C ARG A 23 -6.79 16.43 16.35
N TRP A 24 -7.88 16.74 15.66
CA TRP A 24 -7.88 17.34 14.33
C TRP A 24 -7.20 18.72 14.33
N ARG A 25 -7.07 19.31 15.53
CA ARG A 25 -6.07 20.33 15.82
C ARG A 25 -4.77 19.58 16.04
N CYS A 26 -3.89 19.61 15.04
CA CYS A 26 -2.49 19.25 15.27
C CYS A 26 -2.03 20.04 16.51
N PRO A 27 -1.43 19.39 17.51
CA PRO A 27 -1.04 20.05 18.75
C PRO A 27 -0.19 21.29 18.44
N ALA A 28 -0.45 22.39 19.14
CA ALA A 28 0.28 23.64 18.90
C ALA A 28 1.73 23.55 19.40
N GLN A 29 1.98 22.62 20.33
CA GLN A 29 3.26 22.41 20.99
C GLN A 29 3.61 20.90 21.00
N PRO A 30 4.89 20.53 20.82
CA PRO A 30 5.34 19.13 20.87
C PRO A 30 5.01 18.40 22.18
N GLU A 31 4.95 19.10 23.31
CA GLU A 31 4.66 18.52 24.63
C GLU A 31 3.25 17.95 24.73
N GLU A 32 2.27 18.59 24.09
CA GLU A 32 0.89 18.10 24.01
C GLU A 32 0.83 16.78 23.22
N VAL A 33 1.67 16.64 22.19
CA VAL A 33 1.82 15.41 21.40
C VAL A 33 2.27 14.29 22.33
N TRP A 34 3.31 14.55 23.12
CA TRP A 34 3.87 13.59 24.07
C TRP A 34 2.90 13.19 25.17
N GLU A 35 2.18 14.12 25.78
CA GLU A 35 1.18 13.78 26.81
C GLU A 35 0.03 12.93 26.24
N GLY A 36 -0.36 13.17 24.98
CA GLY A 36 -1.32 12.33 24.27
C GLY A 36 -0.77 10.95 23.91
N LEU A 37 0.49 10.91 23.48
CA LEU A 37 1.24 9.69 23.17
C LEU A 37 1.37 8.80 24.42
N GLU A 38 1.79 9.37 25.56
CA GLU A 38 1.93 8.68 26.85
C GLU A 38 0.59 8.12 27.35
N LYS A 39 -0.51 8.86 27.18
CA LYS A 39 -1.86 8.34 27.49
C LYS A 39 -2.30 7.23 26.53
N ALA A 40 -1.92 7.27 25.26
CA ALA A 40 -2.17 6.18 24.29
C ALA A 40 -1.34 4.92 24.60
N LEU A 41 -0.18 5.13 25.24
CA LEU A 41 0.85 4.17 25.62
C LEU A 41 0.50 3.35 26.87
N GLU A 42 -0.07 4.01 27.88
CA GLU A 42 -0.46 3.41 29.16
C GLU A 42 -1.65 2.45 29.05
N ARG A 43 -2.49 2.64 28.03
CA ARG A 43 -3.64 1.77 27.80
C ARG A 43 -3.21 0.58 26.97
N VAL A 44 -3.11 -0.58 27.61
CA VAL A 44 -3.26 -1.88 26.93
C VAL A 44 -4.71 -1.97 26.45
N GLU A 45 -5.08 -1.16 25.46
CA GLU A 45 -6.38 -1.25 24.84
C GLU A 45 -6.41 -2.59 24.10
N LYS A 46 -7.28 -3.50 24.57
CA LYS A 46 -7.73 -4.66 23.78
C LYS A 46 -8.54 -4.12 22.60
N ARG A 47 -7.83 -3.54 21.64
CA ARG A 47 -8.39 -2.98 20.43
C ARG A 47 -8.41 -4.06 19.37
N ARG A 48 -9.49 -4.10 18.61
CA ARG A 48 -9.53 -4.81 17.34
C ARG A 48 -8.40 -4.36 16.42
N VAL A 49 -7.74 -5.35 15.81
CA VAL A 49 -6.70 -5.09 14.81
C VAL A 49 -7.36 -4.47 13.57
N PRO A 50 -6.88 -3.32 13.07
CA PRO A 50 -7.40 -2.70 11.85
C PRO A 50 -7.29 -3.63 10.64
N LEU A 51 -8.27 -3.54 9.74
CA LEU A 51 -8.31 -4.37 8.53
C LEU A 51 -7.05 -4.18 7.67
N ASP A 52 -6.53 -2.96 7.54
CA ASP A 52 -5.30 -2.71 6.78
C ASP A 52 -4.08 -3.47 7.33
N ILE A 53 -3.97 -3.61 8.66
CA ILE A 53 -2.92 -4.40 9.30
C ILE A 53 -3.12 -5.90 9.04
N LEU A 54 -4.37 -6.39 9.16
CA LEU A 54 -4.68 -7.80 8.86
C LEU A 54 -4.37 -8.13 7.39
N MET A 55 -4.70 -7.24 6.47
CA MET A 55 -4.39 -7.39 5.05
C MET A 55 -2.90 -7.32 4.80
N HIS A 56 -2.16 -6.43 5.46
CA HIS A 56 -0.70 -6.37 5.37
C HIS A 56 -0.02 -7.66 5.87
N ILE A 57 -0.48 -8.21 7.01
CA ILE A 57 -0.02 -9.51 7.52
C ILE A 57 -0.33 -10.62 6.50
N ALA A 58 -1.55 -10.63 5.94
CA ALA A 58 -1.95 -11.60 4.91
C ALA A 58 -1.07 -11.50 3.66
N THR A 59 -0.73 -10.28 3.21
CA THR A 59 0.22 -10.06 2.10
C THR A 59 1.60 -10.62 2.43
N ALA A 60 2.15 -10.32 3.61
CA ALA A 60 3.44 -10.82 4.05
C ALA A 60 3.48 -12.35 4.09
N GLN A 61 2.43 -12.97 4.63
CA GLN A 61 2.31 -14.43 4.66
C GLN A 61 2.19 -15.05 3.26
N ALA A 62 1.45 -14.42 2.34
CA ALA A 62 1.34 -14.89 0.96
C ALA A 62 2.71 -14.84 0.24
N LEU A 63 3.49 -13.78 0.46
CA LEU A 63 4.84 -13.63 -0.10
C LEU A 63 5.83 -14.69 0.42
N LEU A 64 5.53 -15.28 1.59
CA LEU A 64 6.33 -16.29 2.26
C LEU A 64 5.86 -17.73 2.01
N ALA A 65 4.69 -17.93 1.40
CA ALA A 65 4.07 -19.24 1.20
C ALA A 65 4.71 -20.11 0.11
N GLY A 66 5.91 -19.76 -0.38
CA GLY A 66 6.61 -20.48 -1.45
C GLY A 66 6.04 -20.16 -2.84
N MET A 67 6.59 -19.13 -3.49
CA MET A 67 6.15 -18.70 -4.82
C MET A 67 6.72 -19.64 -5.89
N LYS A 68 5.92 -20.59 -6.39
CA LYS A 68 6.30 -21.37 -7.60
C LYS A 68 6.20 -20.49 -8.85
N CYS A 69 5.13 -19.71 -8.94
CA CYS A 69 4.91 -18.70 -9.98
C CYS A 69 3.99 -17.57 -9.48
N GLN A 70 3.85 -16.49 -10.26
CA GLN A 70 2.98 -15.35 -9.93
C GLN A 70 1.53 -15.76 -9.64
N TYR A 71 0.98 -16.69 -10.43
CA TYR A 71 -0.40 -17.17 -10.27
C TYR A 71 -0.61 -17.85 -8.90
N THR A 72 0.32 -18.70 -8.45
CA THR A 72 0.24 -19.33 -7.12
C THR A 72 0.29 -18.30 -5.99
N PHE A 73 1.10 -17.26 -6.14
CA PHE A 73 1.13 -16.14 -5.20
C PHE A 73 -0.21 -15.40 -5.15
N TYR A 74 -0.81 -15.09 -6.30
CA TYR A 74 -2.11 -14.39 -6.35
C TYR A 74 -3.24 -15.21 -5.71
N LYS A 75 -3.27 -16.52 -5.97
CA LYS A 75 -4.22 -17.45 -5.34
C LYS A 75 -4.09 -17.43 -3.82
N GLU A 76 -2.87 -17.49 -3.32
CA GLU A 76 -2.61 -17.48 -1.88
C GLU A 76 -2.97 -16.13 -1.24
N ALA A 77 -2.60 -15.01 -1.88
CA ALA A 77 -2.95 -13.68 -1.41
C ALA A 77 -4.47 -13.48 -1.33
N ALA A 78 -5.22 -13.86 -2.38
CA ALA A 78 -6.68 -13.74 -2.41
C ALA A 78 -7.35 -14.57 -1.31
N LYS A 79 -6.90 -15.81 -1.09
CA LYS A 79 -7.40 -16.68 -0.02
C LYS A 79 -7.16 -16.08 1.37
N ARG A 80 -5.95 -15.56 1.62
CA ARG A 80 -5.61 -14.93 2.90
C ARG A 80 -6.36 -13.63 3.13
N TYR A 81 -6.64 -12.87 2.08
CA TYR A 81 -7.48 -11.68 2.15
C TYR A 81 -8.93 -12.01 2.54
N LEU A 82 -9.52 -13.08 2.00
CA LEU A 82 -10.86 -13.52 2.40
C LEU A 82 -10.92 -13.84 3.90
N ILE A 83 -9.91 -14.55 4.41
CA ILE A 83 -9.80 -14.88 5.85
C ILE A 83 -9.61 -13.60 6.68
N ALA A 84 -8.76 -12.67 6.24
CA ALA A 84 -8.52 -11.42 6.95
C ALA A 84 -9.79 -10.54 7.04
N VAL A 85 -10.53 -10.43 5.93
CA VAL A 85 -11.79 -9.68 5.87
C VAL A 85 -12.86 -10.34 6.74
N GLU A 86 -13.01 -11.66 6.70
CA GLU A 86 -13.96 -12.36 7.58
C GLU A 86 -13.60 -12.19 9.06
N LYS A 87 -12.33 -12.39 9.42
CA LYS A 87 -11.85 -12.20 10.80
C LYS A 87 -12.16 -10.78 11.30
N TYR A 88 -11.92 -9.78 10.45
CA TYR A 88 -12.25 -8.40 10.77
C TYR A 88 -13.76 -8.26 11.00
N GLN A 89 -14.61 -8.76 10.13
CA GLN A 89 -16.07 -8.65 10.28
C GLN A 89 -16.64 -9.39 11.48
N SER A 90 -16.15 -10.59 11.78
CA SER A 90 -16.59 -11.35 12.95
C SER A 90 -16.27 -10.58 14.24
N SER A 91 -15.09 -9.94 14.30
CA SER A 91 -14.72 -9.06 15.42
C SER A 91 -15.59 -7.80 15.51
N ASP A 92 -16.17 -7.35 14.39
CA ASP A 92 -17.08 -6.19 14.34
C ASP A 92 -18.45 -6.51 14.93
N GLU A 93 -18.97 -7.71 14.63
CA GLU A 93 -20.27 -8.13 15.12
C GLU A 93 -20.24 -8.18 16.64
N ASP A 94 -19.16 -8.67 17.25
CA ASP A 94 -18.95 -8.64 18.70
C ASP A 94 -18.93 -7.20 19.27
N GLU A 95 -18.33 -6.23 18.57
CA GLU A 95 -18.24 -4.82 19.00
C GLU A 95 -19.54 -4.01 18.75
N ARG A 96 -20.28 -4.29 17.68
CA ARG A 96 -21.56 -3.60 17.36
C ARG A 96 -22.68 -3.94 18.34
N HIS A 97 -22.65 -5.13 18.94
CA HIS A 97 -23.53 -5.46 20.06
C HIS A 97 -23.22 -4.61 21.31
N ALA A 98 -22.05 -3.97 21.37
CA ALA A 98 -21.63 -3.07 22.44
C ALA A 98 -21.79 -1.56 22.11
N THR A 99 -21.74 -1.12 20.84
CA THR A 99 -21.89 0.31 20.47
C THR A 99 -22.50 0.58 19.07
N LYS A 100 -23.43 1.55 18.97
CA LYS A 100 -24.17 1.93 17.76
C LYS A 100 -23.46 3.01 16.90
N THR A 101 -22.27 2.74 16.38
CA THR A 101 -21.65 3.63 15.37
C THR A 101 -21.05 2.80 14.24
N GLY A 102 -21.90 2.31 13.34
CA GLY A 102 -21.48 1.54 12.17
C GLY A 102 -21.18 2.44 10.98
N THR A 103 -19.94 2.90 10.84
CA THR A 103 -19.41 3.32 9.53
C THR A 103 -18.59 2.17 8.96
N ASP A 104 -18.86 1.77 7.73
CA ASP A 104 -18.08 0.76 7.04
C ASP A 104 -16.57 1.13 7.07
N PRO A 105 -15.67 0.15 7.26
CA PRO A 105 -14.25 0.41 7.31
C PRO A 105 -13.79 1.08 6.01
N LYS A 106 -13.06 2.18 6.12
CA LYS A 106 -12.36 2.80 4.99
C LYS A 106 -11.05 2.04 4.81
N VAL A 107 -10.97 1.11 3.88
CA VAL A 107 -9.76 0.30 3.64
C VAL A 107 -8.94 0.90 2.51
N SER A 108 -7.61 0.82 2.59
CA SER A 108 -6.73 1.14 1.47
C SER A 108 -5.96 -0.10 1.03
N SER A 109 -5.53 -0.11 -0.23
CA SER A 109 -4.55 -1.10 -0.68
C SER A 109 -3.10 -0.70 -0.34
N ALA A 110 -2.85 0.57 0.01
CA ALA A 110 -1.52 1.14 0.12
C ALA A 110 -0.65 0.44 1.20
N VAL A 111 -1.23 0.16 2.38
CA VAL A 111 -0.50 -0.48 3.49
C VAL A 111 0.05 -1.86 3.10
N ARG A 112 -0.62 -2.58 2.20
CA ARG A 112 -0.20 -3.91 1.72
C ARG A 112 1.12 -3.84 0.95
N GLY A 113 1.36 -2.73 0.24
CA GLY A 113 2.55 -2.51 -0.56
C GLY A 113 3.85 -2.53 0.24
N LEU A 114 3.82 -2.13 1.51
CA LEU A 114 5.02 -2.00 2.35
C LEU A 114 5.81 -3.32 2.46
N CYS A 115 5.14 -4.46 2.69
CA CYS A 115 5.84 -5.75 2.78
C CYS A 115 6.26 -6.30 1.41
N ILE A 116 5.61 -5.86 0.32
CA ILE A 116 5.99 -6.18 -1.05
C ILE A 116 7.34 -5.53 -1.36
N GLY A 117 7.53 -4.24 -1.05
CA GLY A 117 8.83 -3.59 -1.24
C GLY A 117 9.94 -4.19 -0.38
N MET A 118 9.63 -4.62 0.84
CA MET A 118 10.59 -5.38 1.67
C MET A 118 10.96 -6.74 1.04
N ARG A 119 10.04 -7.39 0.31
CA ARG A 119 10.27 -8.67 -0.36
C ARG A 119 11.09 -8.55 -1.65
N PHE A 120 10.92 -7.44 -2.37
CA PHE A 120 11.57 -7.15 -3.66
C PHE A 120 12.37 -5.84 -3.59
N PRO A 121 13.39 -5.74 -2.70
CA PRO A 121 14.10 -4.48 -2.48
C PRO A 121 15.09 -4.15 -3.60
N GLN A 122 15.53 -5.13 -4.39
CA GLN A 122 16.58 -4.94 -5.38
C GLN A 122 16.02 -4.36 -6.70
N PRO A 123 16.73 -3.42 -7.37
CA PRO A 123 16.29 -2.81 -8.62
C PRO A 123 15.96 -3.82 -9.73
N GLU A 124 16.68 -4.94 -9.78
CA GLU A 124 16.48 -5.98 -10.80
C GLU A 124 15.12 -6.69 -10.63
N HIS A 125 14.53 -6.63 -9.43
CA HIS A 125 13.23 -7.21 -9.11
C HIS A 125 12.06 -6.23 -9.24
N VAL A 126 12.26 -5.06 -9.87
CA VAL A 126 11.20 -4.04 -10.02
C VAL A 126 9.95 -4.58 -10.72
N MET A 127 10.09 -5.50 -11.67
CA MET A 127 8.94 -6.12 -12.34
C MET A 127 8.12 -7.00 -11.40
N ASP A 128 8.77 -7.82 -10.57
CA ASP A 128 8.09 -8.61 -9.56
C ASP A 128 7.35 -7.72 -8.54
N LEU A 129 7.99 -6.62 -8.13
CA LEU A 129 7.39 -5.62 -7.24
C LEU A 129 6.14 -5.00 -7.88
N ILE A 130 6.21 -4.59 -9.15
CA ILE A 130 5.09 -4.03 -9.90
C ILE A 130 3.95 -5.04 -10.00
N HIS A 131 4.24 -6.27 -10.43
CA HIS A 131 3.25 -7.32 -10.61
C HIS A 131 2.54 -7.63 -9.28
N ALA A 132 3.30 -7.86 -8.21
CA ALA A 132 2.75 -8.19 -6.90
C ALA A 132 1.92 -7.03 -6.32
N SER A 133 2.43 -5.80 -6.36
CA SER A 133 1.74 -4.65 -5.78
C SER A 133 0.46 -4.27 -6.53
N VAL A 134 0.50 -4.27 -7.87
CA VAL A 134 -0.69 -3.99 -8.70
C VAL A 134 -1.77 -5.04 -8.46
N GLU A 135 -1.44 -6.34 -8.51
CA GLU A 135 -2.44 -7.39 -8.31
C GLU A 135 -2.98 -7.41 -6.88
N CYS A 136 -2.13 -7.28 -5.85
CA CYS A 136 -2.58 -7.20 -4.46
C CYS A 136 -3.49 -5.99 -4.18
N GLY A 137 -3.29 -4.88 -4.90
CA GLY A 137 -4.18 -3.74 -4.83
C GLY A 137 -5.52 -3.99 -5.53
N ARG A 138 -5.44 -4.54 -6.75
CA ARG A 138 -6.61 -4.81 -7.61
C ARG A 138 -7.57 -5.85 -7.05
N MET A 139 -7.10 -6.74 -6.18
CA MET A 139 -7.94 -7.71 -5.47
C MET A 139 -9.08 -7.05 -4.67
N THR A 140 -8.95 -5.79 -4.25
CA THR A 140 -10.05 -5.07 -3.59
C THR A 140 -10.32 -3.67 -4.15
N HIS A 141 -9.41 -3.10 -4.95
CA HIS A 141 -9.55 -1.77 -5.54
C HIS A 141 -9.36 -1.83 -7.05
N THR A 142 -10.45 -1.79 -7.82
CA THR A 142 -10.41 -1.96 -9.29
C THR A 142 -9.86 -0.74 -10.04
N TYR A 143 -9.86 0.45 -9.44
CA TYR A 143 -9.40 1.70 -10.06
C TYR A 143 -7.91 1.99 -9.80
N PRO A 144 -7.17 2.57 -10.77
CA PRO A 144 -5.75 2.91 -10.61
C PRO A 144 -5.46 3.78 -9.40
N THR A 145 -6.27 4.79 -9.14
CA THR A 145 -6.10 5.66 -7.96
C THR A 145 -6.05 4.89 -6.65
N GLY A 146 -6.73 3.74 -6.56
CA GLY A 146 -6.66 2.82 -5.43
C GLY A 146 -5.40 1.95 -5.46
N PHE A 147 -5.24 1.12 -6.49
CA PHE A 147 -4.15 0.12 -6.52
C PHE A 147 -2.76 0.70 -6.76
N LEU A 148 -2.64 1.88 -7.36
CA LEU A 148 -1.37 2.60 -7.48
C LEU A 148 -0.87 3.13 -6.13
N GLY A 149 -1.75 3.27 -5.13
CA GLY A 149 -1.33 3.50 -3.75
C GLY A 149 -0.51 2.31 -3.20
N CYS A 150 -0.92 1.08 -3.52
CA CYS A 150 -0.16 -0.14 -3.19
C CYS A 150 1.20 -0.15 -3.88
N LEU A 151 1.24 0.15 -5.18
CA LEU A 151 2.50 0.26 -5.94
C LEU A 151 3.43 1.33 -5.35
N CYS A 152 2.90 2.52 -5.06
CA CYS A 152 3.67 3.62 -4.49
C CYS A 152 4.35 3.23 -3.18
N MET A 153 3.61 2.61 -2.25
CA MET A 153 4.19 2.16 -0.97
C MET A 153 5.13 0.97 -1.11
N ALA A 154 4.92 0.09 -2.09
CA ALA A 154 5.88 -0.96 -2.43
C ALA A 154 7.20 -0.36 -2.93
N LEU A 155 7.14 0.63 -3.82
CA LEU A 155 8.33 1.32 -4.30
C LEU A 155 9.03 2.09 -3.17
N PHE A 156 8.30 2.83 -2.34
CA PHE A 156 8.89 3.60 -1.25
C PHE A 156 9.54 2.72 -0.18
N SER A 157 8.92 1.61 0.18
CA SER A 157 9.53 0.65 1.12
C SER A 157 10.75 -0.05 0.51
N SER A 158 10.75 -0.36 -0.79
CA SER A 158 11.94 -0.83 -1.51
C SER A 158 13.06 0.22 -1.51
N TYR A 159 12.74 1.49 -1.79
CA TYR A 159 13.70 2.60 -1.76
C TYR A 159 14.28 2.85 -0.37
N ALA A 160 13.46 2.73 0.68
CA ALA A 160 13.91 2.81 2.06
C ALA A 160 14.90 1.68 2.40
N VAL A 161 14.62 0.44 1.99
CA VAL A 161 15.54 -0.70 2.18
C VAL A 161 16.85 -0.50 1.41
N GLN A 162 16.79 0.12 0.23
CA GLN A 162 17.97 0.47 -0.57
C GLN A 162 18.76 1.68 -0.03
N GLY A 163 18.26 2.37 1.00
CA GLY A 163 18.89 3.57 1.55
C GLY A 163 18.85 4.79 0.62
N LYS A 164 17.88 4.84 -0.31
CA LYS A 164 17.74 5.98 -1.22
C LYS A 164 17.25 7.22 -0.47
N PRO A 165 17.76 8.43 -0.76
CA PRO A 165 17.28 9.66 -0.15
C PRO A 165 15.77 9.86 -0.36
N VAL A 166 15.05 10.22 0.72
CA VAL A 166 13.59 10.35 0.70
C VAL A 166 13.14 11.34 -0.37
N SER A 167 13.83 12.47 -0.54
CA SER A 167 13.51 13.51 -1.53
C SER A 167 13.48 13.02 -2.99
N GLN A 168 14.11 11.89 -3.29
CA GLN A 168 14.16 11.33 -4.64
C GLN A 168 13.00 10.36 -4.93
N TRP A 169 12.31 9.84 -3.90
CA TRP A 169 11.38 8.72 -4.06
C TRP A 169 10.22 9.02 -5.00
N GLY A 170 9.66 10.23 -4.93
CA GLY A 170 8.57 10.62 -5.81
C GLY A 170 8.96 10.61 -7.29
N ARG A 171 10.16 11.09 -7.64
CA ARG A 171 10.67 11.07 -9.02
C ARG A 171 10.91 9.64 -9.50
N LEU A 172 11.55 8.83 -8.66
CA LEU A 172 11.81 7.42 -8.97
C LEU A 172 10.50 6.64 -9.16
N MET A 173 9.48 6.90 -8.34
CA MET A 173 8.15 6.31 -8.49
C MET A 173 7.49 6.71 -9.81
N LEU A 174 7.53 8.00 -10.17
CA LEU A 174 7.02 8.46 -11.47
C LEU A 174 7.75 7.80 -12.65
N GLY A 175 9.06 7.56 -12.53
CA GLY A 175 9.84 6.83 -13.52
C GLY A 175 9.43 5.36 -13.68
N ALA A 176 8.88 4.73 -12.64
CA ALA A 176 8.39 3.36 -12.68
C ALA A 176 6.95 3.24 -13.23
N LEU A 177 6.15 4.32 -13.22
CA LEU A 177 4.76 4.29 -13.67
C LEU A 177 4.61 3.83 -15.13
N PRO A 178 5.39 4.28 -16.13
CA PRO A 178 5.24 3.78 -17.50
C PRO A 178 5.39 2.25 -17.62
N ILE A 179 6.27 1.66 -16.82
CA ILE A 179 6.47 0.20 -16.80
C ILE A 179 5.25 -0.50 -16.19
N ALA A 180 4.73 0.04 -15.10
CA ALA A 180 3.51 -0.45 -14.47
C ALA A 180 2.28 -0.29 -15.39
N GLU A 181 2.20 0.79 -16.15
CA GLU A 181 1.12 1.03 -17.12
C GLU A 181 1.16 -0.02 -18.22
N GLN A 182 2.33 -0.32 -18.77
CA GLN A 182 2.50 -1.38 -19.76
C GLN A 182 2.08 -2.75 -19.22
N TYR A 183 2.41 -3.05 -17.96
CA TYR A 183 1.92 -4.27 -17.31
C TYR A 183 0.39 -4.28 -17.25
N CYS A 184 -0.23 -3.19 -16.81
CA CYS A 184 -1.68 -3.08 -16.70
C CYS A 184 -2.36 -3.18 -18.08
N GLN A 185 -1.84 -2.52 -19.11
CA GLN A 185 -2.35 -2.62 -20.48
C GLN A 185 -2.30 -4.05 -21.04
N ARG A 186 -1.40 -4.90 -20.55
CA ARG A 186 -1.32 -6.31 -20.95
C ARG A 186 -2.28 -7.20 -20.17
N LYS A 187 -2.53 -6.91 -18.89
CA LYS A 187 -3.26 -7.79 -17.96
C LYS A 187 -4.69 -7.36 -17.66
N ILE A 188 -5.03 -6.08 -17.85
CA ILE A 188 -6.33 -5.51 -17.50
C ILE A 188 -7.16 -5.34 -18.76
N ASP A 189 -8.35 -5.96 -18.74
CA ASP A 189 -9.36 -5.82 -19.77
C ASP A 189 -9.87 -4.38 -19.82
N PHE A 190 -10.08 -3.85 -21.03
CA PHE A 190 -10.58 -2.49 -21.24
C PHE A 190 -9.78 -1.42 -20.46
N PHE A 191 -8.45 -1.56 -20.40
CA PHE A 191 -7.59 -0.64 -19.65
C PHE A 191 -7.78 0.85 -20.04
N THR A 192 -8.23 1.13 -21.26
CA THR A 192 -8.56 2.48 -21.74
C THR A 192 -9.55 3.22 -20.84
N ASP A 193 -10.47 2.50 -20.20
CA ASP A 193 -11.50 3.04 -19.33
C ASP A 193 -10.91 3.60 -18.02
N TYR A 194 -9.67 3.22 -17.71
CA TYR A 194 -8.95 3.66 -16.53
C TYR A 194 -7.92 4.76 -16.80
N SER A 195 -7.80 5.21 -18.06
CA SER A 195 -6.77 6.16 -18.47
C SER A 195 -6.86 7.51 -17.74
N GLU A 196 -8.07 7.99 -17.44
CA GLU A 196 -8.28 9.21 -16.66
C GLU A 196 -7.83 9.06 -15.20
N ASN A 197 -8.16 7.93 -14.57
CA ASN A 197 -7.75 7.64 -13.19
C ASN A 197 -6.24 7.48 -13.06
N TRP A 198 -5.62 6.84 -14.06
CA TRP A 198 -4.16 6.73 -14.14
C TRP A 198 -3.52 8.11 -14.27
N PHE A 199 -4.00 8.91 -15.23
CA PHE A 199 -3.51 10.27 -15.47
C PHE A 199 -3.70 11.18 -14.26
N TYR A 200 -4.81 11.03 -13.52
CA TYR A 200 -5.06 11.74 -12.28
C TYR A 200 -4.00 11.45 -11.22
N PHE A 201 -3.69 10.17 -10.98
CA PHE A 201 -2.65 9.77 -10.02
C PHE A 201 -1.29 10.40 -10.40
N GLU A 202 -0.89 10.24 -11.67
CA GLU A 202 0.37 10.77 -12.19
C GLU A 202 0.46 12.29 -12.05
N THR A 203 -0.60 13.01 -12.45
CA THR A 203 -0.66 14.48 -12.41
C THR A 203 -0.59 15.01 -10.98
N LYS A 204 -1.33 14.40 -10.04
CA LYS A 204 -1.30 14.82 -8.63
C LYS A 204 0.10 14.70 -8.02
N TRP A 205 0.79 13.61 -8.32
CA TRP A 205 2.18 13.42 -7.88
C TRP A 205 3.14 14.42 -8.51
N GLN A 206 3.03 14.69 -9.80
CA GLN A 206 3.90 15.68 -10.47
C GLN A 206 3.69 17.09 -9.91
N LEU A 207 2.44 17.51 -9.72
CA LEU A 207 2.12 18.81 -9.13
C LEU A 207 2.67 18.92 -7.70
N TYR A 208 2.56 17.85 -6.92
CA TYR A 208 3.14 17.82 -5.57
C TYR A 208 4.66 18.01 -5.57
N LEU A 209 5.38 17.27 -6.44
CA LEU A 209 6.84 17.39 -6.51
C LEU A 209 7.28 18.78 -6.97
N GLN A 210 6.54 19.40 -7.89
CA GLN A 210 6.78 20.79 -8.31
C GLN A 210 6.54 21.76 -7.15
N GLN A 211 5.46 21.58 -6.39
CA GLN A 211 5.15 22.40 -5.22
C GLN A 211 6.25 22.33 -4.16
N ARG A 212 6.84 21.14 -3.95
CA ARG A 212 7.99 20.93 -3.05
C ARG A 212 9.34 21.22 -3.70
N LYS A 213 9.38 21.64 -4.96
CA LYS A 213 10.61 21.94 -5.74
C LYS A 213 11.61 20.78 -5.83
N ILE A 214 11.10 19.55 -5.86
CA ILE A 214 11.88 18.31 -5.98
C ILE A 214 11.47 17.51 -7.22
N ASP A 215 10.95 18.17 -8.26
CA ASP A 215 10.54 17.54 -9.53
C ASP A 215 11.71 17.26 -10.48
N ARG A 216 12.90 17.84 -10.24
CA ARG A 216 14.07 17.75 -11.12
C ARG A 216 15.26 17.07 -10.44
N GLU A 217 16.07 16.36 -11.22
CA GLU A 217 17.34 15.83 -10.74
C GLU A 217 18.25 16.94 -10.19
N GLY A 218 18.94 16.65 -9.08
CA GLY A 218 19.77 17.63 -8.36
C GLY A 218 18.98 18.58 -7.45
N CYS A 219 17.65 18.59 -7.49
CA CYS A 219 16.81 19.31 -6.53
C CYS A 219 16.33 18.34 -5.44
N ASP A 220 17.12 18.16 -4.38
CA ASP A 220 16.87 17.20 -3.31
C ASP A 220 16.46 17.83 -1.98
N ASP A 221 16.40 19.16 -1.92
CA ASP A 221 15.97 19.93 -0.74
C ASP A 221 14.49 20.32 -0.89
N PRO A 222 13.56 19.66 -0.16
CA PRO A 222 12.14 19.96 -0.27
C PRO A 222 11.82 21.35 0.29
N PHE A 223 11.10 22.14 -0.51
CA PHE A 223 10.62 23.45 -0.10
C PHE A 223 9.28 23.34 0.65
N PHE A 224 9.26 23.86 1.88
CA PHE A 224 8.05 24.09 2.68
C PHE A 224 7.85 25.60 2.87
N PRO A 225 6.62 26.12 2.74
CA PRO A 225 6.32 27.53 3.05
C PRO A 225 6.66 27.90 4.51
N GLU A 226 6.98 29.18 4.77
CA GLU A 226 7.26 29.65 6.14
C GLU A 226 6.08 29.42 7.10
N ASN A 227 4.85 29.53 6.60
CA ASN A 227 3.62 29.31 7.37
C ASN A 227 3.10 27.85 7.26
N TYR A 228 3.97 26.86 7.09
CA TYR A 228 3.57 25.45 6.97
C TYR A 228 3.31 24.78 8.33
N ASP A 229 2.52 25.44 9.16
CA ASP A 229 2.18 24.95 10.48
C ASP A 229 1.14 23.81 10.44
N SER A 230 0.91 23.26 11.63
CA SER A 230 -0.14 22.32 11.99
C SER A 230 -1.54 22.66 11.44
N SER A 231 -1.93 23.93 11.36
CA SER A 231 -3.22 24.36 10.83
C SER A 231 -3.24 24.36 9.31
N GLU A 232 -2.24 24.95 8.66
CA GLU A 232 -2.13 25.02 7.21
C GLU A 232 -1.97 23.62 6.58
N ARG A 233 -1.16 22.76 7.19
CA ARG A 233 -1.01 21.35 6.77
C ARG A 233 -2.35 20.61 6.85
N ASN A 234 -3.13 20.80 7.91
CA ASN A 234 -4.47 20.20 8.01
C ASN A 234 -5.44 20.70 6.94
N LYS A 235 -5.40 21.99 6.58
CA LYS A 235 -6.20 22.53 5.47
C LYS A 235 -5.82 21.86 4.16
N LEU A 236 -4.52 21.70 3.88
CA LEU A 236 -4.02 21.02 2.69
C LEU A 236 -4.46 19.55 2.66
N TYR A 237 -4.31 18.82 3.76
CA TYR A 237 -4.68 17.40 3.82
C TYR A 237 -6.18 17.20 3.67
N ARG A 238 -7.01 18.05 4.29
CA ARG A 238 -8.45 18.05 4.06
C ARG A 238 -8.79 18.33 2.60
N HIS A 239 -8.11 19.30 1.97
CA HIS A 239 -8.30 19.60 0.56
C HIS A 239 -8.02 18.38 -0.31
N TRP A 240 -6.89 17.68 -0.09
CA TRP A 240 -6.58 16.43 -0.79
C TRP A 240 -7.65 15.36 -0.58
N CYS A 241 -8.09 15.13 0.66
CA CYS A 241 -9.15 14.17 0.94
C CYS A 241 -10.49 14.53 0.28
N THR A 242 -10.84 15.82 0.18
CA THR A 242 -12.09 16.28 -0.47
C THR A 242 -12.02 16.24 -2.00
N ALA A 243 -10.82 16.37 -2.59
CA ALA A 243 -10.60 16.35 -4.03
C ALA A 243 -10.62 14.94 -4.64
N SER A 244 -10.68 13.90 -3.80
CA SER A 244 -10.85 12.50 -4.18
C SER A 244 -12.08 11.91 -3.48
N PRO A 245 -13.30 12.43 -3.74
CA PRO A 245 -14.50 11.94 -3.08
C PRO A 245 -14.78 10.49 -3.50
N GLY A 246 -14.69 9.54 -2.56
CA GLY A 246 -15.04 8.14 -2.78
C GLY A 246 -14.08 7.12 -2.17
N LYS A 247 -14.11 5.90 -2.71
CA LYS A 247 -13.35 4.71 -2.25
C LYS A 247 -11.94 4.63 -2.87
N GLN A 248 -11.38 5.77 -3.29
CA GLN A 248 -10.19 5.86 -4.15
C GLN A 248 -8.99 6.50 -3.43
N LYS A 249 -8.68 6.01 -2.24
CA LYS A 249 -7.79 6.73 -1.31
C LYS A 249 -6.28 6.64 -1.55
N GLY A 250 -5.84 6.03 -2.65
CA GLY A 250 -4.43 5.72 -2.85
C GLY A 250 -3.58 6.96 -3.15
N VAL A 251 -4.16 8.04 -3.70
CA VAL A 251 -3.39 9.26 -4.04
C VAL A 251 -3.12 10.09 -2.78
N GLU A 252 -4.17 10.50 -2.07
CA GLU A 252 -4.04 11.42 -0.95
C GLU A 252 -3.25 10.81 0.21
N LEU A 253 -3.48 9.53 0.52
CA LEU A 253 -2.77 8.86 1.62
C LEU A 253 -1.27 8.79 1.35
N THR A 254 -0.87 8.51 0.11
CA THR A 254 0.55 8.38 -0.24
C THR A 254 1.25 9.74 -0.32
N LEU A 255 0.54 10.78 -0.77
CA LEU A 255 1.04 12.17 -0.70
C LEU A 255 1.22 12.63 0.75
N MET A 256 0.25 12.39 1.63
CA MET A 256 0.32 12.77 3.06
C MET A 256 1.50 12.10 3.76
N VAL A 257 1.70 10.80 3.52
CA VAL A 257 2.83 10.05 4.09
C VAL A 257 4.16 10.58 3.60
N TYR A 258 4.27 10.86 2.29
CA TYR A 258 5.51 11.38 1.72
C TYR A 258 5.83 12.78 2.24
N ASP A 259 4.81 13.63 2.34
CA ASP A 259 4.92 14.98 2.89
C ASP A 259 5.38 14.98 4.34
N ALA A 260 4.82 14.09 5.16
CA ALA A 260 5.24 13.89 6.54
C ALA A 260 6.68 13.40 6.65
N LEU A 261 7.11 12.45 5.81
CA LEU A 261 8.48 11.94 5.82
C LEU A 261 9.51 13.01 5.40
N LEU A 262 9.17 13.84 4.42
CA LEU A 262 10.02 14.94 3.98
C LEU A 262 10.13 16.03 5.05
N GLY A 263 9.00 16.42 5.65
CA GLY A 263 8.95 17.49 6.64
C GLY A 263 9.53 17.12 7.99
N ALA A 264 9.32 15.88 8.42
CA ALA A 264 9.87 15.39 9.69
C ALA A 264 11.40 15.23 9.66
N ALA A 265 12.01 15.10 8.48
CA ALA A 265 13.47 15.02 8.30
C ALA A 265 14.17 14.02 9.23
N GLY A 266 13.51 12.90 9.55
CA GLY A 266 14.04 11.86 10.45
C GLY A 266 13.75 12.06 11.94
N ASP A 267 12.95 13.06 12.32
CA ASP A 267 12.43 13.22 13.68
C ASP A 267 11.11 12.44 13.86
N TRP A 268 11.09 11.52 14.82
CA TRP A 268 9.90 10.71 15.11
C TRP A 268 8.71 11.54 15.59
N THR A 269 8.95 12.56 16.40
CA THR A 269 7.92 13.44 16.98
C THR A 269 7.22 14.23 15.90
N GLU A 270 8.01 14.85 15.02
CA GLU A 270 7.49 15.58 13.86
C GLU A 270 6.73 14.63 12.94
N LEU A 271 7.24 13.41 12.71
CA LEU A 271 6.50 12.42 11.93
C LEU A 271 5.14 12.09 12.54
N CYS A 272 5.07 11.90 13.86
CA CYS A 272 3.80 11.68 14.56
C CYS A 272 2.84 12.87 14.38
N GLN A 273 3.34 14.10 14.55
CA GLN A 273 2.54 15.31 14.36
C GLN A 273 1.99 15.44 12.95
N TRP A 274 2.79 15.05 11.94
CA TRP A 274 2.44 15.24 10.54
C TRP A 274 1.60 14.09 10.00
N ALA A 275 1.94 12.84 10.29
CA ALA A 275 1.28 11.66 9.71
C ALA A 275 0.20 11.03 10.61
N MET A 276 0.23 11.26 11.93
CA MET A 276 -0.61 10.52 12.89
C MET A 276 -1.59 11.42 13.65
N CYS A 277 -1.43 12.74 13.58
CA CYS A 277 -2.28 13.70 14.28
C CYS A 277 -2.90 14.71 13.30
N HIS A 278 -3.86 14.29 12.46
CA HIS A 278 -4.44 15.18 11.44
C HIS A 278 -5.90 14.88 11.07
N GLY A 279 -6.50 15.82 10.32
CA GLY A 279 -7.86 15.84 9.74
C GLY A 279 -8.32 14.65 8.88
N GLY A 280 -7.38 13.89 8.32
CA GLY A 280 -7.64 12.78 7.40
C GLY A 280 -7.67 11.39 8.05
N ASP A 281 -7.25 10.37 7.29
CA ASP A 281 -7.21 8.97 7.74
C ASP A 281 -5.90 8.65 8.51
N SER A 282 -5.76 9.23 9.71
CA SER A 282 -4.52 9.25 10.48
C SER A 282 -4.01 7.86 10.88
N GLU A 283 -4.90 6.88 10.99
CA GLU A 283 -4.53 5.49 11.25
C GLU A 283 -3.74 4.90 10.08
N GLN A 284 -4.20 5.09 8.84
CA GLN A 284 -3.56 4.50 7.67
C GLN A 284 -2.26 5.22 7.30
N THR A 285 -2.26 6.55 7.33
CA THR A 285 -1.04 7.34 7.17
C THR A 285 -0.03 7.00 8.26
N GLY A 286 -0.48 6.81 9.50
CA GLY A 286 0.36 6.35 10.61
C GLY A 286 0.99 4.97 10.36
N CYS A 287 0.22 3.99 9.87
CA CYS A 287 0.75 2.67 9.50
C CYS A 287 1.91 2.79 8.51
N MET A 288 1.70 3.54 7.43
CA MET A 288 2.67 3.67 6.34
C MET A 288 3.89 4.49 6.75
N ALA A 289 3.68 5.64 7.39
CA ALA A 289 4.74 6.50 7.86
C ALA A 289 5.61 5.81 8.93
N GLY A 290 4.98 5.16 9.91
CA GLY A 290 5.69 4.41 10.95
C GLY A 290 6.53 3.28 10.35
N CYS A 291 5.98 2.54 9.40
CA CYS A 291 6.72 1.48 8.71
C CYS A 291 7.94 2.00 7.95
N LEU A 292 7.76 3.06 7.13
CA LEU A 292 8.84 3.66 6.35
C LEU A 292 9.91 4.28 7.25
N TYR A 293 9.52 4.96 8.34
CA TYR A 293 10.45 5.46 9.36
C TYR A 293 11.25 4.32 9.98
N GLY A 294 10.61 3.21 10.32
CA GLY A 294 11.30 2.04 10.88
C GLY A 294 12.24 1.33 9.91
N LEU A 295 12.01 1.46 8.60
CA LEU A 295 12.95 1.01 7.58
C LEU A 295 14.16 1.94 7.46
N LEU A 296 13.94 3.25 7.54
CA LEU A 296 14.97 4.27 7.38
C LEU A 296 15.86 4.45 8.63
N TYR A 297 15.24 4.56 9.80
CA TYR A 297 15.87 5.05 11.03
C TYR A 297 15.81 4.03 12.19
N GLY A 298 15.25 2.84 11.95
CA GLY A 298 15.09 1.83 12.97
C GLY A 298 14.10 2.27 14.06
N SER A 299 14.57 2.48 15.28
CA SER A 299 13.77 2.99 16.40
C SER A 299 14.34 4.27 17.00
N LEU A 300 15.13 5.02 16.21
CA LEU A 300 15.71 6.28 16.65
C LEU A 300 14.60 7.26 17.06
N GLY A 301 14.71 7.86 18.25
CA GLY A 301 13.70 8.79 18.79
C GLY A 301 12.37 8.16 19.20
N VAL A 302 12.19 6.84 19.03
CA VAL A 302 10.94 6.16 19.43
C VAL A 302 11.04 5.74 20.90
N PRO A 303 10.10 6.15 21.77
CA PRO A 303 10.07 5.72 23.16
C PRO A 303 10.02 4.19 23.28
N SER A 304 10.93 3.61 24.06
CA SER A 304 11.04 2.14 24.20
C SER A 304 9.79 1.52 24.82
N THR A 305 9.15 2.22 25.76
CA THR A 305 7.86 1.87 26.36
C THR A 305 6.77 1.64 25.32
N PHE A 306 6.85 2.35 24.18
CA PHE A 306 5.90 2.19 23.08
C PHE A 306 6.00 0.89 22.35
N LEU A 307 7.20 0.35 22.27
CA LEU A 307 7.45 -0.90 21.60
C LEU A 307 7.07 -2.10 22.48
N LEU A 308 6.99 -1.93 23.80
CA LEU A 308 6.69 -3.03 24.74
C LEU A 308 5.23 -3.47 24.72
N ASN A 309 4.28 -2.54 24.52
CA ASN A 309 2.84 -2.80 24.64
C ASN A 309 2.16 -3.17 23.31
N LEU A 310 2.92 -3.48 22.27
CA LEU A 310 2.43 -3.81 20.93
C LEU A 310 2.05 -5.30 20.84
N GLY A 311 0.77 -5.56 20.56
CA GLY A 311 0.18 -6.90 20.63
C GLY A 311 0.54 -7.78 19.43
N LEU A 312 0.99 -7.18 18.33
CA LEU A 312 1.44 -7.91 17.14
C LEU A 312 2.96 -7.90 17.00
N LYS A 313 3.72 -7.30 17.93
CA LYS A 313 5.17 -7.15 17.83
C LYS A 313 5.89 -8.43 17.45
N ASP A 314 5.67 -9.52 18.19
CA ASP A 314 6.37 -10.79 17.94
C ASP A 314 5.99 -11.41 16.59
N LEU A 315 4.74 -11.23 16.13
CA LEU A 315 4.33 -11.65 14.80
C LEU A 315 5.00 -10.77 13.72
N MET A 316 5.03 -9.46 13.92
CA MET A 316 5.64 -8.50 13.01
C MET A 316 7.15 -8.72 12.88
N GLU A 317 7.85 -8.96 13.97
CA GLU A 317 9.29 -9.26 13.97
C GLU A 317 9.58 -10.57 13.24
N ARG A 318 8.82 -11.64 13.50
CA ARG A 318 8.96 -12.91 12.77
C ARG A 318 8.70 -12.79 11.27
N LEU A 319 7.64 -12.07 10.88
CA LEU A 319 7.35 -11.82 9.46
C LEU A 319 8.46 -11.00 8.81
N ALA A 320 8.99 -10.00 9.50
CA ALA A 320 10.10 -9.19 8.99
C ALA A 320 11.36 -10.01 8.73
N GLU A 321 11.71 -10.92 9.64
CA GLU A 321 12.87 -11.81 9.51
C GLU A 321 12.71 -12.79 8.35
N ALA A 322 11.52 -13.36 8.22
CA ALA A 322 11.21 -14.27 7.13
C ALA A 322 11.25 -13.54 5.78
N LEU A 323 10.69 -12.32 5.70
CA LEU A 323 10.74 -11.48 4.49
C LEU A 323 12.18 -11.11 4.13
N TYR A 324 12.98 -10.71 5.12
CA TYR A 324 14.41 -10.39 4.92
C TYR A 324 15.17 -11.61 4.39
N SER A 325 14.97 -12.78 5.00
CA SER A 325 15.59 -14.02 4.57
C SER A 325 15.19 -14.37 3.13
N ALA A 326 13.89 -14.30 2.82
CA ALA A 326 13.38 -14.59 1.49
C ALA A 326 13.88 -13.58 0.44
N ALA A 327 14.05 -12.30 0.80
CA ALA A 327 14.56 -11.23 -0.08
C ALA A 327 16.01 -11.46 -0.53
N ASN A 328 16.82 -12.13 0.31
CA ASN A 328 18.24 -12.37 0.06
C ASN A 328 18.57 -13.78 -0.46
N GLN A 329 17.56 -14.64 -0.64
CA GLN A 329 17.75 -15.95 -1.27
C GLN A 329 17.78 -15.81 -2.80
N GLU A 330 18.70 -16.54 -3.45
CA GLU A 330 18.68 -16.72 -4.90
C GLU A 330 17.32 -17.32 -5.31
N ARG A 331 16.66 -16.67 -6.28
CA ARG A 331 15.40 -17.18 -6.80
C ARG A 331 15.60 -17.87 -8.14
N PRO A 332 14.89 -18.99 -8.37
CA PRO A 332 14.62 -19.42 -9.73
C PRO A 332 13.91 -18.28 -10.48
N GLN A 333 14.25 -18.07 -11.75
CA GLN A 333 13.53 -17.11 -12.60
C GLN A 333 12.03 -17.48 -12.57
N LEU A 334 11.17 -16.56 -12.10
CA LEU A 334 9.73 -16.75 -12.13
C LEU A 334 9.27 -16.73 -13.60
N GLY A 335 8.95 -17.90 -14.14
CA GLY A 335 8.27 -17.99 -15.43
C GLY A 335 6.87 -17.37 -15.35
N ASP A 336 6.45 -16.70 -16.43
CA ASP A 336 5.09 -16.18 -16.59
C ASP A 336 4.04 -17.29 -16.73
N ASP A 337 4.48 -18.52 -17.02
CA ASP A 337 3.60 -19.66 -17.27
C ASP A 337 3.32 -20.45 -15.98
N PRO A 338 2.04 -20.77 -15.70
CA PRO A 338 1.69 -21.71 -14.66
C PRO A 338 2.21 -23.10 -15.05
N VAL A 339 3.05 -23.65 -14.20
CA VAL A 339 3.49 -25.05 -14.31
C VAL A 339 2.25 -25.93 -14.20
N SER A 340 2.01 -26.77 -15.20
CA SER A 340 1.01 -27.83 -15.15
C SER A 340 1.45 -28.88 -14.14
N SER A 341 1.26 -28.62 -12.85
CA SER A 341 1.45 -29.62 -11.81
C SER A 341 0.21 -29.66 -10.95
N THR A 342 -0.44 -30.82 -10.95
CA THR A 342 -1.56 -31.23 -10.10
C THR A 342 -1.22 -31.26 -8.60
N ASP A 343 -0.02 -30.83 -8.21
CA ASP A 343 0.43 -30.79 -6.84
C ASP A 343 0.29 -29.36 -6.28
N ASP A 344 -0.97 -28.98 -6.04
CA ASP A 344 -1.29 -27.94 -5.06
C ASP A 344 -0.69 -28.40 -3.71
N PRO A 345 0.10 -27.57 -3.01
CA PRO A 345 0.57 -27.92 -1.68
C PRO A 345 -0.67 -28.21 -0.83
N VAL A 346 -0.68 -29.37 -0.19
CA VAL A 346 -1.73 -29.77 0.75
C VAL A 346 -1.89 -28.65 1.78
N SER A 347 -2.91 -27.80 1.60
CA SER A 347 -3.25 -26.81 2.60
C SER A 347 -3.68 -27.59 3.84
N SER A 348 -3.08 -27.32 4.99
CA SER A 348 -3.51 -27.88 6.27
C SER A 348 -5.03 -27.81 6.39
N GLY A 349 -5.69 -28.88 6.83
CA GLY A 349 -7.17 -28.97 6.86
C GLY A 349 -7.86 -27.78 7.53
N GLU A 350 -7.22 -27.17 8.53
CA GLU A 350 -7.69 -25.95 9.21
C GLU A 350 -7.76 -24.72 8.29
N PHE A 351 -6.76 -24.52 7.42
CA PHE A 351 -6.74 -23.39 6.47
C PHE A 351 -7.86 -23.51 5.43
N SER A 352 -8.07 -24.72 4.91
CA SER A 352 -9.16 -24.99 3.96
C SER A 352 -10.54 -24.81 4.60
N ALA A 353 -10.71 -25.25 5.85
CA ALA A 353 -11.96 -25.07 6.59
C ALA A 353 -12.26 -23.58 6.86
N GLY A 354 -11.25 -22.83 7.33
CA GLY A 354 -11.38 -21.39 7.57
C GLY A 354 -11.69 -20.61 6.31
N LEU A 355 -11.07 -20.95 5.18
CA LEU A 355 -11.35 -20.34 3.87
C LEU A 355 -12.80 -20.57 3.42
N TRP A 356 -13.29 -21.81 3.49
CA TRP A 356 -14.66 -22.12 3.09
C TRP A 356 -15.69 -21.36 3.94
N GLN A 357 -15.45 -21.28 5.26
CA GLN A 357 -16.29 -20.52 6.16
C GLN A 357 -16.26 -19.02 5.82
N ALA A 358 -15.09 -18.47 5.52
CA ALA A 358 -14.94 -17.09 5.08
C ALA A 358 -15.73 -16.80 3.79
N VAL A 359 -15.57 -17.63 2.75
CA VAL A 359 -16.30 -17.48 1.49
C VAL A 359 -17.81 -17.53 1.71
N LYS A 360 -18.29 -18.48 2.52
CA LYS A 360 -19.72 -18.64 2.81
C LYS A 360 -20.29 -17.38 3.47
N ARG A 361 -19.64 -16.84 4.51
CA ARG A 361 -20.13 -15.64 5.21
C ARG A 361 -20.06 -14.38 4.33
N LEU A 362 -18.94 -14.21 3.63
CA LEU A 362 -18.72 -13.03 2.78
C LEU A 362 -19.62 -12.99 1.55
N SER A 363 -20.06 -14.15 1.05
CA SER A 363 -21.01 -14.23 -0.06
C SER A 363 -22.35 -13.54 0.25
N CYS A 364 -22.76 -13.52 1.52
CA CYS A 364 -23.96 -12.80 1.97
C CYS A 364 -23.75 -11.28 2.11
N LYS A 365 -22.50 -10.79 2.00
CA LYS A 365 -22.11 -9.38 2.20
C LYS A 365 -21.58 -8.72 0.93
N ARG A 366 -21.98 -9.24 -0.24
CA ARG A 366 -21.58 -8.72 -1.58
C ARG A 366 -22.04 -7.28 -1.88
N ALA A 367 -22.91 -6.69 -1.06
CA ALA A 367 -23.23 -5.27 -1.16
C ALA A 367 -22.02 -4.37 -0.84
N ASN A 368 -21.00 -4.90 -0.15
CA ASN A 368 -19.72 -4.22 0.02
C ASN A 368 -18.83 -4.47 -1.21
N ASP A 369 -18.48 -3.40 -1.92
CA ASP A 369 -17.69 -3.45 -3.16
C ASP A 369 -16.33 -4.14 -3.02
N GLU A 370 -15.64 -3.97 -1.88
CA GLU A 370 -14.32 -4.59 -1.66
C GLU A 370 -14.46 -6.10 -1.55
N ILE A 371 -15.47 -6.56 -0.81
CA ILE A 371 -15.81 -7.98 -0.68
C ILE A 371 -16.23 -8.56 -2.01
N ASN A 372 -17.09 -7.84 -2.75
CA ASN A 372 -17.54 -8.27 -4.06
C ASN A 372 -16.37 -8.39 -5.04
N THR A 373 -15.48 -7.39 -5.07
CA THR A 373 -14.28 -7.38 -5.91
C THR A 373 -13.37 -8.56 -5.57
N LEU A 374 -13.13 -8.80 -4.29
CA LEU A 374 -12.27 -9.89 -3.82
C LEU A 374 -12.85 -11.27 -4.16
N LEU A 375 -14.15 -11.47 -3.97
CA LEU A 375 -14.82 -12.71 -4.33
C LEU A 375 -14.78 -12.95 -5.85
N ASN A 376 -15.00 -11.90 -6.66
CA ASN A 376 -14.94 -12.00 -8.11
C ASN A 376 -13.51 -12.28 -8.61
N TYR A 377 -12.50 -11.64 -8.01
CA TYR A 377 -11.09 -11.91 -8.31
C TYR A 377 -10.71 -13.35 -7.95
N THR A 378 -11.16 -13.84 -6.80
CA THR A 378 -10.93 -15.23 -6.37
C THR A 378 -11.59 -16.22 -7.33
N ALA A 379 -12.83 -15.96 -7.74
CA ALA A 379 -13.52 -16.79 -8.73
C ALA A 379 -12.79 -16.81 -10.09
N LEU A 380 -12.25 -15.66 -10.54
CA LEU A 380 -11.44 -15.57 -11.75
C LEU A 380 -10.18 -16.43 -11.67
N LEU A 381 -9.52 -16.47 -10.50
CA LEU A 381 -8.37 -17.34 -10.28
C LEU A 381 -8.75 -18.82 -10.33
N GLU A 382 -9.86 -19.23 -9.71
CA GLU A 382 -10.28 -20.64 -9.65
C GLU A 382 -10.81 -21.20 -10.99
N GLN A 383 -11.29 -20.34 -11.91
CA GLN A 383 -11.68 -20.76 -13.27
C GLN A 383 -10.50 -21.24 -14.15
N GLY A 384 -9.27 -21.16 -13.63
CA GLY A 384 -8.10 -21.82 -14.19
C GLY A 384 -7.37 -21.03 -15.29
N VAL A 385 -6.15 -21.50 -15.55
CA VAL A 385 -5.15 -20.94 -16.46
C VAL A 385 -5.68 -20.68 -17.88
N ALA A 386 -6.57 -21.54 -18.38
CA ALA A 386 -7.10 -21.42 -19.73
C ALA A 386 -7.88 -20.11 -19.92
N SER A 387 -8.66 -19.63 -18.95
CA SER A 387 -9.35 -18.33 -19.08
C SER A 387 -8.37 -17.15 -18.96
N TRP A 388 -7.34 -17.28 -18.13
CA TRP A 388 -6.24 -16.30 -17.97
C TRP A 388 -5.31 -16.21 -19.20
N GLN A 389 -5.10 -17.31 -19.92
CA GLN A 389 -4.25 -17.39 -21.12
C GLN A 389 -5.02 -17.20 -22.43
N ASP A 390 -6.27 -17.65 -22.52
CA ASP A 390 -7.09 -17.55 -23.73
C ASP A 390 -7.61 -16.12 -23.93
N SER A 391 -7.91 -15.40 -22.85
CA SER A 391 -8.05 -13.94 -22.88
C SER A 391 -6.79 -13.25 -23.43
N GLY A 392 -5.59 -13.76 -23.12
CA GLY A 392 -4.31 -13.28 -23.68
C GLY A 392 -4.01 -13.71 -25.13
N ARG A 393 -4.40 -14.92 -25.55
CA ARG A 393 -4.14 -15.49 -26.89
C ARG A 393 -5.12 -15.00 -27.96
N GLN A 394 -6.42 -14.90 -27.67
CA GLN A 394 -7.39 -14.26 -28.57
C GLN A 394 -6.97 -12.80 -28.87
N ARG A 395 -6.37 -12.11 -27.90
CA ARG A 395 -5.87 -10.72 -27.97
C ARG A 395 -4.60 -10.51 -28.79
N ARG A 396 -3.74 -11.53 -28.93
CA ARG A 396 -2.54 -11.46 -29.79
C ARG A 396 -2.87 -11.56 -31.28
N LYS A 397 -3.94 -12.27 -31.66
CA LYS A 397 -4.39 -12.38 -33.06
C LYS A 397 -4.99 -11.07 -33.59
N MET A 398 -5.68 -10.26 -32.78
CA MET A 398 -6.15 -8.92 -33.19
C MET A 398 -5.04 -7.87 -33.31
N ARG A 399 -3.95 -7.99 -32.53
CA ARG A 399 -2.85 -6.99 -32.52
C ARG A 399 -1.70 -7.27 -33.49
N ARG A 400 -1.59 -8.46 -34.09
CA ARG A 400 -0.59 -8.75 -35.14
C ARG A 400 -0.72 -7.89 -36.41
N GLY A 401 -1.75 -7.04 -36.51
CA GLY A 401 -1.87 -6.02 -37.55
C GLY A 401 -1.07 -4.73 -37.31
N ARG A 402 -0.47 -4.49 -36.13
CA ARG A 402 0.28 -3.25 -35.85
C ARG A 402 1.43 -3.49 -34.86
N CYS A 403 2.59 -2.95 -35.21
CA CYS A 403 3.84 -2.81 -34.45
C CYS A 403 4.91 -3.88 -34.72
N LYS A 404 5.90 -3.47 -35.53
CA LYS A 404 7.29 -3.95 -35.55
C LYS A 404 8.12 -3.08 -34.59
N GLY A 405 9.17 -3.67 -34.00
CA GLY A 405 10.32 -2.96 -33.43
C GLY A 405 10.45 -3.02 -31.92
N THR A 406 11.52 -3.65 -31.44
CA THR A 406 12.02 -3.63 -30.06
C THR A 406 13.25 -2.73 -30.01
N ASP A 407 13.23 -1.69 -29.18
CA ASP A 407 14.39 -0.82 -28.92
C ASP A 407 14.95 -1.04 -27.49
N PRO A 408 16.28 -0.87 -27.28
CA PRO A 408 16.97 -1.10 -26.01
C PRO A 408 16.71 0.03 -24.99
N PRO A 409 17.10 -0.14 -23.69
CA PRO A 409 16.69 0.78 -22.64
C PRO A 409 17.38 2.14 -22.84
N SER A 410 16.59 3.17 -23.10
CA SER A 410 17.05 4.55 -23.24
C SER A 410 16.39 5.45 -22.20
N GLN A 411 17.08 6.57 -21.94
CA GLN A 411 16.86 7.67 -20.99
C GLN A 411 15.42 7.92 -20.49
N PRO A 412 15.25 8.53 -19.30
CA PRO A 412 13.93 8.77 -18.70
C PRO A 412 12.97 9.42 -19.69
N HIS A 413 11.96 8.66 -20.11
CA HIS A 413 10.94 9.15 -21.02
C HIS A 413 10.11 10.22 -20.32
N PRO A 414 9.86 11.37 -20.97
CA PRO A 414 9.02 12.42 -20.41
C PRO A 414 7.61 11.87 -20.18
N SER A 415 7.04 12.26 -19.04
CA SER A 415 5.72 11.83 -18.60
C SER A 415 4.61 12.37 -19.52
N ARG A 416 3.40 11.78 -19.50
CA ARG A 416 2.31 12.19 -20.40
C ARG A 416 1.92 13.65 -20.16
N PHE A 417 1.98 14.09 -18.92
CA PHE A 417 1.78 15.49 -18.54
C PHE A 417 2.89 16.43 -19.05
N GLN A 418 4.16 16.03 -18.95
CA GLN A 418 5.28 16.80 -19.50
C GLN A 418 5.14 16.98 -21.01
N LEU A 419 4.69 15.92 -21.71
CA LEU A 419 4.38 15.96 -23.13
C LEU A 419 3.17 16.87 -23.45
N LEU A 420 2.13 16.88 -22.60
CA LEU A 420 0.96 17.74 -22.78
C LEU A 420 1.29 19.23 -22.55
N ARG A 421 2.14 19.55 -21.57
CA ARG A 421 2.67 20.91 -21.37
C ARG A 421 3.56 21.39 -22.51
N GLN A 422 4.45 20.53 -23.01
CA GLN A 422 5.28 20.85 -24.17
C GLN A 422 4.45 21.14 -25.43
N LYS A 423 3.24 20.58 -25.52
CA LYS A 423 2.28 20.79 -26.62
C LYS A 423 1.30 21.94 -26.38
N GLY A 424 1.39 22.67 -25.26
CA GLY A 424 0.48 23.76 -24.92
C GLY A 424 -0.96 23.32 -24.67
N ALA A 425 -1.19 22.05 -24.34
CA ALA A 425 -2.52 21.49 -24.12
C ALA A 425 -3.01 21.59 -22.66
N LEU A 426 -2.20 22.20 -21.78
CA LEU A 426 -2.43 22.38 -20.34
C LEU A 426 -1.83 23.68 -19.83
#